data_AF-A0A3D9MH46-F1
#
_entry.id   AF-A0A3D9MH46-F1
#
_cell.length_a   1.000
_cell.length_b   1.000
_cell.length_c   1.000
_cell.angle_alpha   90.00
_cell.angle_beta   90.00
_cell.angle_gamma   90.00
#
_symmetry.space_group_name_H-M   'P 1'
#
loop_
_entity.id
_entity.type
_entity.pdbx_description
1 polymer ?
#
loop_
_entity_poly.entity_id
_entity_poly.type
_entity_poly.pdbx_seq_one_letter_code
_entity_poly.pdbx_strand_id
1 'polypeptide(L)' 'MSKSKGLEALFDGRHFDREIIILCVRWYLRYKLSLRDLVEMMAERGLSLG' A
#
# COMPACT_ATOMS: atom_id res chain seq x y z
N MET A 1 5.23 26.53 2.94
CA MET A 1 5.21 25.08 2.66
C MET A 1 4.20 24.40 3.59
N SER A 2 2.95 24.19 3.17
CA SER A 2 1.92 23.60 4.05
C SER A 2 0.93 22.75 3.23
N LYS A 3 1.44 21.66 2.64
CA LYS A 3 0.59 20.68 1.93
C LYS A 3 0.81 19.22 2.35
N SER A 4 1.78 18.91 3.21
CA SER A 4 2.07 17.52 3.58
C SER A 4 1.25 16.98 4.75
N LYS A 5 0.90 17.81 5.75
CA LYS A 5 0.27 17.32 7.00
C LYS A 5 -1.05 16.54 6.78
N GLY A 6 -1.89 16.96 5.84
CA GLY A 6 -3.17 16.29 5.60
C GLY A 6 -3.04 14.95 4.87
N LEU A 7 -2.00 14.78 4.04
CA LEU A 7 -1.79 13.53 3.31
C LEU A 7 -1.17 12.45 4.20
N GLU A 8 -0.27 12.84 5.10
CA GLU A 8 0.32 11.94 6.11
C GLU A 8 -0.78 11.39 7.03
N ALA A 9 -1.68 12.27 7.51
CA ALA A 9 -2.82 11.89 8.35
C ALA A 9 -3.77 10.86 7.72
N LEU A 10 -3.80 10.73 6.39
CA LEU A 10 -4.61 9.72 5.69
C LEU A 10 -4.10 8.29 5.94
N PHE A 11 -2.82 8.15 6.27
CA PHE A 11 -2.15 6.87 6.49
C PHE A 11 -1.90 6.58 7.97
N ASP A 12 -2.22 7.52 8.88
CA ASP A 12 -2.13 7.31 10.32
C ASP A 12 -3.01 6.13 10.76
N GLY A 13 -2.46 5.26 11.60
CA GLY A 13 -3.17 4.09 12.13
C GLY A 13 -3.43 2.96 11.11
N ARG A 14 -2.85 3.05 9.90
CA ARG A 14 -2.92 1.95 8.93
C ARG A 14 -1.87 0.89 9.25
N HIS A 15 -2.21 -0.37 8.94
CA HIS A 15 -1.35 -1.53 9.22
C HIS A 15 -0.03 -1.50 8.45
N PHE A 16 -0.01 -0.85 7.29
CA PHE A 16 1.17 -0.72 6.46
C PHE A 16 1.52 0.74 6.26
N ASP A 17 2.82 0.98 6.07
CA ASP A 17 3.33 2.30 5.72
C ASP A 17 2.70 2.81 4.43
N ARG A 18 2.61 4.15 4.34
CA ARG A 18 2.12 4.88 3.17
C ARG A 18 2.72 4.36 1.86
N GLU A 19 4.02 4.09 1.85
CA GLU A 19 4.74 3.67 0.64
C GLU A 19 4.27 2.30 0.14
N ILE A 20 4.01 1.36 1.05
CA ILE A 20 3.49 0.03 0.73
C ILE A 20 2.08 0.13 0.17
N ILE A 21 1.21 0.91 0.81
CA ILE A 21 -0.17 1.11 0.36
C ILE A 21 -0.18 1.71 -1.06
N ILE A 22 0.63 2.74 -1.31
CA ILE A 22 0.74 3.38 -2.62
C ILE A 22 1.31 2.40 -3.65
N LEU A 23 2.29 1.58 -3.30
CA LEU A 23 2.87 0.58 -4.19
C LEU A 23 1.81 -0.44 -4.64
N CYS A 24 1.02 -0.98 -3.71
CA CYS A 24 -0.05 -1.92 -4.01
C CYS A 24 -1.12 -1.32 -4.92
N VAL A 25 -1.55 -0.08 -4.63
CA VAL A 25 -2.53 0.64 -5.48
C VAL A 25 -1.95 0.90 -6.88
N ARG A 26 -0.66 1.25 -7.00
CA ARG A 26 -0.01 1.45 -8.30
C ARG A 26 0.04 0.17 -9.11
N TRP A 27 0.34 -0.97 -8.50
CA TRP A 27 0.36 -2.26 -9.17
C TRP A 27 -1.05 -2.74 -9.55
N TYR A 28 -2.03 -2.56 -8.67
CA TYR A 28 -3.45 -2.83 -8.97
C TYR A 28 -3.88 -2.11 -10.25
N LEU A 29 -3.62 -0.80 -10.33
CA LEU A 29 -4.04 0.03 -11.46
C LEU A 29 -3.22 -0.23 -12.73
N ARG A 30 -1.90 -0.39 -12.61
CA ARG A 30 -1.00 -0.52 -13.77
C ARG A 30 -1.10 -1.88 -14.44
N TYR A 31 -1.20 -2.94 -13.65
CA TYR A 31 -1.09 -4.32 -14.14
C TYR A 31 -2.42 -5.07 -14.08
N LYS A 32 -3.52 -4.43 -13.66
CA LYS A 32 -4.84 -5.04 -13.45
C LYS A 32 -4.77 -6.30 -12.58
N LEU A 33 -3.88 -6.29 -11.59
CA LEU A 33 -3.73 -7.41 -10.67
C LEU A 33 -4.99 -7.56 -9.82
N SER A 34 -5.33 -8.80 -9.49
CA SER A 34 -6.35 -9.04 -8.48
C SER A 34 -5.78 -8.73 -7.09
N LEU A 35 -6.66 -8.53 -6.10
CA LEU A 35 -6.24 -8.37 -4.72
C LEU A 35 -5.47 -9.61 -4.22
N ARG A 36 -5.83 -10.80 -4.70
CA ARG A 36 -5.16 -12.06 -4.35
C ARG A 36 -3.71 -12.06 -4.82
N ASP A 37 -3.46 -11.64 -6.07
CA ASP A 37 -2.10 -11.56 -6.62
C ASP A 37 -1.26 -10.57 -5.83
N LEU A 38 -1.85 -9.43 -5.44
CA LEU A 38 -1.17 -8.45 -4.58
C LEU A 38 -0.82 -9.02 -3.20
N VAL A 39 -1.72 -9.78 -2.58
CA VAL A 39 -1.46 -10.42 -1.28
C VAL A 39 -0.35 -11.47 -1.40
N GLU A 40 -0.35 -12.31 -2.44
CA GLU A 40 0.72 -13.28 -2.70
C GLU A 40 2.07 -12.55 -2.90
N MET A 41 2.09 -11.50 -3.73
CA MET A 41 3.28 -10.67 -3.96
C MET A 41 3.78 -9.95 -2.70
N MET A 42 2.87 -9.55 -1.80
CA MET A 42 3.24 -8.95 -0.51
C MET A 42 3.81 -10.01 0.43
N ALA A 43 3.20 -11.20 0.49
CA ALA A 43 3.70 -12.31 1.29
C ALA A 43 5.10 -12.78 0.84
N GLU A 44 5.36 -12.85 -0.46
CA GLU A 44 6.69 -13.14 -1.03
C GLU A 44 7.76 -12.13 -0.57
N ARG A 45 7.36 -10.89 -0.29
CA ARG A 45 8.24 -9.82 0.21
C ARG A 45 8.30 -9.74 1.73
N GLY A 46 7.72 -10.70 2.44
CA GLY A 46 7.65 -10.72 3.92
C GLY A 46 6.61 -9.77 4.51
N LEU A 47 5.75 -9.18 3.68
CA LEU A 47 4.64 -8.31 4.10
C LEU A 47 3.37 -9.16 4.23
N SER A 48 3.36 -10.08 5.20
CA SER A 48 2.18 -10.90 5.48
C SER A 48 1.15 -10.11 6.29
N LEU A 49 -0.12 -10.21 5.90
CA LEU A 49 -1.24 -9.87 6.77
C LEU A 49 -1.28 -10.92 7.89
N GLY A 50 -0.73 -10.57 9.05
CA GLY A 50 -0.79 -11.40 10.26
C GLY A 50 -2.19 -11.43 10.86
#